data_AF-A0AAF0XC92-F1
#
_entry.id   AF-A0AAF0XC92-F1
#
_cell.length_a   1.000
_cell.length_b   1.000
_cell.length_c   1.000
_cell.angle_alpha   90.00
_cell.angle_beta   90.00
_cell.angle_gamma   90.00
#
_symmetry.space_group_name_H-M   'P 1'
#
loop_
_entity.id
_entity.type
_entity.pdbx_description
1 polymer ?
#
loop_
_entity_poly.entity_id
_entity_poly.type
_entity_poly.pdbx_seq_one_letter_code
_entity_poly.pdbx_strand_id
1 'polypeptide(L)'
;MFDHLADLEKSRTDWKIKAWVTRLWPTNNAESGVVKGFNLILLDNDQFNLITQRHKLCSMCTVDVMGMIEEWEPASRVPTRYGERETLRFKLSDGRVVLGVCLWGELAVTVSNEYESEKKKPVVAIIASSKLTTFRQELQIGALPSTRIYLNLNIEAVEVFRKRFQLLVLADDNSFASTVVLTDRVVKRLAKTTVTNLMNSSKEAPNSEMPPVLRNIVGKTVTVKISLSKSNVAGDSNIYKVVDLCEGSVSGKKVAEYSPITKFPSFEQSQTDDYVVCLETPTSSDSVSKKIKMVKCFCIILMHMIVEQIEIIFTMMVFLL
;
A
#
# COMPACT_ATOMS: atom_id res chain seq x y z
N MET A 1 20.72 38.98 -8.92
CA MET A 1 19.49 38.22 -9.23
C MET A 1 19.90 36.76 -9.40
N PHE A 2 19.03 35.81 -9.08
CA PHE A 2 19.26 34.39 -9.35
C PHE A 2 18.45 33.97 -10.58
N ASP A 3 18.97 33.02 -11.34
CA ASP A 3 18.31 32.41 -12.50
C ASP A 3 17.42 31.24 -12.08
N HIS A 4 16.38 30.96 -12.87
CA HIS A 4 15.53 29.80 -12.65
C HIS A 4 16.11 28.53 -13.28
N LEU A 5 15.84 27.39 -12.65
CA LEU A 5 16.27 26.08 -13.13
C LEU A 5 15.63 25.67 -14.47
N ALA A 6 14.46 26.25 -14.79
CA ALA A 6 13.74 26.02 -16.05
C ALA A 6 14.43 26.66 -17.26
N ASP A 7 15.15 27.77 -17.05
CA ASP A 7 15.74 28.57 -18.13
C ASP A 7 17.13 28.07 -18.56
N LEU A 8 17.66 27.05 -17.87
CA LEU A 8 19.01 26.51 -18.07
C LEU A 8 19.25 26.01 -19.50
N GLU A 9 20.08 26.75 -20.24
CA GLU A 9 20.54 26.38 -21.58
C GLU A 9 22.07 26.33 -21.72
N LYS A 10 22.53 25.69 -22.80
CA LYS A 10 23.95 25.38 -23.06
C LYS A 10 24.76 26.55 -23.64
N SER A 11 24.10 27.60 -24.10
CA SER A 11 24.69 28.79 -24.74
C SER A 11 25.51 29.64 -23.76
N ARG A 12 25.17 29.56 -22.46
CA ARG A 12 25.56 30.47 -21.39
C ARG A 12 26.23 29.68 -20.26
N THR A 13 27.17 30.31 -19.56
CA THR A 13 28.05 29.63 -18.59
C THR A 13 28.10 30.28 -17.19
N ASP A 14 27.48 31.44 -17.01
CA ASP A 14 27.54 32.27 -15.79
C ASP A 14 26.27 32.19 -14.91
N TRP A 15 25.55 31.07 -15.00
CA TRP A 15 24.33 30.79 -14.25
C TRP A 15 24.52 30.84 -12.72
N LYS A 16 23.58 31.48 -12.02
CA LYS A 16 23.53 31.59 -10.55
C LYS A 16 22.15 31.20 -10.05
N ILE A 17 22.00 29.97 -9.59
CA ILE A 17 20.70 29.39 -9.22
C ILE A 17 20.58 29.30 -7.70
N LYS A 18 19.37 29.51 -7.16
CA LYS A 18 19.07 29.36 -5.73
C LYS A 18 18.13 28.17 -5.49
N ALA A 19 18.68 26.96 -5.50
CA ALA A 19 17.91 25.72 -5.34
C ALA A 19 18.14 25.03 -3.98
N TRP A 20 17.15 24.26 -3.55
CA TRP A 20 17.17 23.38 -2.37
C TRP A 20 17.56 21.96 -2.79
N VAL A 21 18.51 21.35 -2.09
CA VAL A 21 18.81 19.91 -2.26
C VAL A 21 17.75 19.09 -1.53
N THR A 22 16.94 18.33 -2.25
CA THR A 22 15.89 17.48 -1.65
C THR A 22 16.29 16.03 -1.51
N ARG A 23 17.24 15.55 -2.33
CA ARG A 23 17.81 14.20 -2.27
C ARG A 23 19.30 14.26 -2.60
N LEU A 24 20.07 13.40 -1.95
CA LEU A 24 21.49 13.17 -2.17
C LEU A 24 21.74 11.66 -2.07
N TRP A 25 22.47 11.08 -3.04
CA TRP A 25 22.92 9.68 -2.96
C TRP A 25 24.26 9.47 -3.69
N PRO A 26 25.12 8.54 -3.21
CA PRO A 26 26.40 8.27 -3.86
C PRO A 26 26.23 7.56 -5.20
N THR A 27 27.21 7.75 -6.08
CA THR A 27 27.42 6.96 -7.30
C THR A 27 28.66 6.12 -7.09
N ASN A 28 28.50 4.80 -7.03
CA ASN A 28 29.61 3.89 -6.76
C ASN A 28 30.19 3.35 -8.07
N ASN A 29 31.49 3.07 -8.09
CA ASN A 29 32.08 2.30 -9.17
C ASN A 29 31.58 0.84 -9.09
N ALA A 30 31.09 0.28 -10.19
CA ALA A 30 30.52 -1.07 -10.21
C ALA A 30 31.55 -2.17 -9.90
N GLU A 31 32.83 -1.93 -10.18
CA GLU A 31 33.91 -2.90 -10.01
C GLU A 31 34.63 -2.79 -8.66
N SER A 32 34.81 -1.57 -8.14
CA SER A 32 35.59 -1.33 -6.91
C SER A 32 34.76 -0.91 -5.69
N GLY A 33 33.46 -0.69 -5.83
CA GLY A 33 32.57 -0.21 -4.75
C GLY A 33 32.79 1.24 -4.30
N VAL A 34 33.96 1.82 -4.59
CA VAL A 34 34.36 3.19 -4.21
C VAL A 34 33.37 4.23 -4.74
N VAL A 35 33.00 5.19 -3.88
CA VAL A 35 32.17 6.34 -4.24
C VAL A 35 32.92 7.22 -5.24
N LYS A 36 32.39 7.31 -6.47
CA LYS A 36 32.92 8.10 -7.58
C LYS A 36 32.39 9.54 -7.60
N GLY A 37 31.34 9.83 -6.84
CA GLY A 37 30.69 11.13 -6.73
C GLY A 37 29.28 11.00 -6.17
N PHE A 38 28.51 12.09 -6.19
CA PHE A 38 27.15 12.13 -5.67
C PHE A 38 26.16 12.64 -6.72
N ASN A 39 24.96 12.08 -6.72
CA ASN A 39 23.81 12.63 -7.45
C ASN A 39 22.94 13.42 -6.47
N LEU A 40 22.34 14.50 -6.97
CA LEU A 40 21.44 15.35 -6.22
C LEU A 40 20.13 15.51 -6.99
N ILE A 41 19.03 15.70 -6.27
CA ILE A 41 17.83 16.33 -6.82
C ILE A 41 17.72 17.72 -6.21
N LEU A 42 17.68 18.71 -7.09
CA LEU A 42 17.46 20.11 -6.76
C LEU A 42 16.00 20.48 -6.99
N LEU A 43 15.44 21.35 -6.16
CA LEU A 43 14.19 22.06 -6.41
C LEU A 43 14.44 23.58 -6.34
N ASP A 44 13.91 24.31 -7.31
CA ASP A 44 13.94 25.77 -7.33
C ASP A 44 12.76 26.35 -6.52
N ASN A 45 12.82 27.64 -6.17
CA ASN A 45 11.78 28.29 -5.38
C ASN A 45 10.45 28.42 -6.14
N ASP A 46 10.49 28.42 -7.48
CA ASP A 46 9.33 28.73 -8.32
C ASP A 46 8.72 27.52 -9.07
N GLN A 47 9.35 26.32 -9.04
CA GLN A 47 8.75 25.11 -9.64
C GLN A 47 9.46 23.77 -9.29
N PHE A 48 8.68 22.68 -9.40
CA PHE A 48 9.07 21.27 -9.15
C PHE A 48 10.00 20.65 -10.22
N ASN A 49 10.99 21.38 -10.72
CA ASN A 49 11.85 20.89 -11.80
C ASN A 49 13.03 20.05 -11.24
N LEU A 50 13.05 18.75 -11.55
CA LEU A 50 14.19 17.88 -11.22
C LEU A 50 15.31 18.05 -12.26
N ILE A 51 16.51 18.46 -11.81
CA ILE A 51 17.75 18.25 -12.57
C ILE A 51 18.71 17.39 -11.75
N THR A 52 19.18 16.30 -12.36
CA THR A 52 20.26 15.44 -11.87
C THR A 52 21.48 15.61 -12.78
N GLN A 53 22.69 15.65 -12.20
CA GLN A 53 23.93 15.83 -12.95
C GLN A 53 24.41 14.54 -13.67
N ARG A 54 23.69 14.16 -14.73
CA ARG A 54 24.25 13.64 -15.97
C ARG A 54 23.18 13.66 -17.05
N HIS A 55 23.53 14.18 -18.23
CA HIS A 55 22.65 14.20 -19.40
C HIS A 55 21.94 12.85 -19.63
N LYS A 56 20.64 12.91 -19.93
CA LYS A 56 19.77 11.79 -20.39
C LYS A 56 19.01 11.00 -19.31
N LEU A 57 18.28 11.69 -18.43
CA LEU A 57 17.06 11.13 -17.79
C LEU A 57 15.78 11.71 -18.43
N CYS A 58 15.67 11.61 -19.75
CA CYS A 58 14.40 11.85 -20.43
C CYS A 58 13.42 10.71 -20.04
N SER A 59 12.17 11.07 -19.73
CA SER A 59 11.02 10.17 -19.51
C SER A 59 11.06 9.17 -18.33
N MET A 60 11.51 9.57 -17.14
CA MET A 60 11.10 8.89 -15.88
C MET A 60 10.27 9.83 -15.00
N CYS A 61 8.94 9.75 -15.13
CA CYS A 61 8.03 10.35 -14.17
C CYS A 61 8.14 9.59 -12.84
N THR A 62 8.77 10.20 -11.85
CA THR A 62 8.72 9.69 -10.47
C THR A 62 7.37 10.03 -9.85
N VAL A 63 6.82 9.11 -9.08
CA VAL A 63 5.53 9.30 -8.39
C VAL A 63 5.72 9.22 -6.88
N ASP A 64 4.94 10.05 -6.18
CA ASP A 64 4.77 10.01 -4.75
C ASP A 64 3.42 9.33 -4.46
N VAL A 65 3.44 8.29 -3.61
CA VAL A 65 2.28 7.43 -3.35
C VAL A 65 2.07 7.25 -1.85
N MET A 66 0.81 7.12 -1.45
CA MET A 66 0.38 7.03 -0.06
C MET A 66 -0.63 5.90 0.11
N GLY A 67 -0.44 5.06 1.13
CA GLY A 67 -1.30 3.91 1.38
C GLY A 67 -1.14 3.33 2.78
N MET A 68 -2.08 2.47 3.17
CA MET A 68 -1.88 1.58 4.31
C MET A 68 -1.00 0.41 3.88
N ILE A 69 -0.12 -0.04 4.75
CA ILE A 69 0.62 -1.29 4.56
C ILE A 69 -0.33 -2.46 4.87
N GLU A 70 -0.45 -3.36 3.90
CA GLU A 70 -1.18 -4.63 3.93
C GLU A 70 -0.24 -5.77 3.52
N GLU A 71 -0.56 -7.02 3.85
CA GLU A 71 0.22 -8.22 3.47
C GLU A 71 1.75 -8.07 3.68
N TRP A 72 2.15 -7.69 4.90
CA TRP A 72 3.56 -7.53 5.27
C TRP A 72 4.30 -8.87 5.34
N GLU A 73 5.33 -9.04 4.51
CA GLU A 73 6.28 -10.15 4.61
C GLU A 73 7.53 -9.68 5.37
N PRO A 74 8.02 -10.40 6.40
CA PRO A 74 9.29 -10.07 7.05
C PRO A 74 10.47 -9.99 6.06
N ALA A 75 11.45 -9.14 6.37
CA ALA A 75 12.66 -9.03 5.55
C ALA A 75 13.34 -10.39 5.39
N SER A 76 13.69 -10.74 4.15
CA SER A 76 14.25 -12.05 3.79
C SER A 76 15.49 -11.89 2.93
N ARG A 77 16.46 -12.81 3.05
CA ARG A 77 17.64 -12.84 2.17
C ARG A 77 17.34 -13.63 0.90
N VAL A 78 17.53 -12.99 -0.25
CA VAL A 78 17.33 -13.60 -1.56
C VAL A 78 18.62 -13.54 -2.39
N PRO A 79 19.06 -14.64 -3.01
CA PRO A 79 20.22 -14.64 -3.90
C PRO A 79 19.88 -13.89 -5.20
N THR A 80 20.63 -12.84 -5.50
CA THR A 80 20.51 -12.07 -6.75
C THR A 80 21.73 -12.31 -7.65
N ARG A 81 21.66 -11.85 -8.91
CA ARG A 81 22.84 -11.84 -9.81
C ARG A 81 24.02 -11.02 -9.27
N TYR A 82 23.78 -10.14 -8.30
CA TYR A 82 24.75 -9.24 -7.68
C TYR A 82 25.08 -9.63 -6.23
N GLY A 83 24.93 -10.92 -5.89
CA GLY A 83 25.09 -11.45 -4.53
C GLY A 83 23.78 -11.57 -3.77
N GLU A 84 23.85 -12.08 -2.54
CA GLU A 84 22.70 -12.09 -1.63
C GLU A 84 22.30 -10.67 -1.25
N ARG A 85 21.00 -10.41 -1.26
CA ARG A 85 20.45 -9.12 -0.82
C ARG A 85 19.23 -9.36 0.06
N GLU A 86 19.12 -8.56 1.10
CA GLU A 86 17.89 -8.46 1.87
C GLU A 86 16.82 -7.81 1.02
N THR A 87 15.61 -8.35 1.09
CA THR A 87 14.42 -7.87 0.39
C THR A 87 13.25 -7.86 1.35
N LEU A 88 12.49 -6.78 1.29
CA LEU A 88 11.27 -6.57 2.06
C LEU A 88 10.14 -6.38 1.06
N ARG A 89 9.05 -7.12 1.25
CA ARG A 89 7.85 -7.07 0.40
C ARG A 89 6.62 -6.83 1.24
N PHE A 90 5.76 -5.95 0.74
CA PHE A 90 4.45 -5.69 1.31
C PHE A 90 3.54 -5.12 0.23
N LYS A 91 2.25 -5.00 0.53
CA LYS A 91 1.30 -4.32 -0.34
C LYS A 91 0.93 -2.95 0.24
N LEU A 92 0.73 -1.98 -0.63
CA LEU A 92 0.35 -0.61 -0.29
C LEU A 92 -1.05 -0.32 -0.85
N SER A 93 -1.99 0.06 0.01
CA SER A 93 -3.43 0.11 -0.30
C SER A 93 -4.07 1.45 0.08
N ASP A 94 -4.67 2.14 -0.89
CA ASP A 94 -5.58 3.26 -0.64
C ASP A 94 -7.03 2.79 -0.35
N GLY A 95 -7.27 1.47 -0.39
CA GLY A 95 -8.60 0.86 -0.30
C GLY A 95 -9.34 0.75 -1.64
N ARG A 96 -8.73 1.17 -2.76
CA ARG A 96 -9.22 1.02 -4.14
C ARG A 96 -8.27 0.21 -5.01
N VAL A 97 -6.99 0.54 -4.92
CA VAL A 97 -5.88 -0.04 -5.67
C VAL A 97 -4.87 -0.55 -4.66
N VAL A 98 -4.34 -1.74 -4.94
CA VAL A 98 -3.31 -2.38 -4.13
C VAL A 98 -2.05 -2.48 -4.98
N LEU A 99 -0.95 -1.94 -4.46
CA LEU A 99 0.34 -1.86 -5.15
C LEU A 99 1.36 -2.74 -4.44
N GLY A 100 2.04 -3.64 -5.16
CA GLY A 100 3.13 -4.42 -4.58
C GLY A 100 4.37 -3.54 -4.38
N VAL A 101 4.97 -3.53 -3.19
CA VAL A 101 6.21 -2.82 -2.90
C VAL A 101 7.32 -3.86 -2.70
N CYS A 102 8.47 -3.63 -3.33
CA CYS A 102 9.64 -4.50 -3.18
C CYS A 102 10.90 -3.66 -2.96
N LEU A 103 11.37 -3.66 -1.71
CA LEU A 103 12.57 -2.96 -1.28
C LEU A 103 13.77 -3.91 -1.23
N TRP A 104 14.98 -3.34 -1.32
CA TRP A 104 16.22 -4.11 -1.42
C TRP A 104 17.37 -3.47 -0.63
N GLY A 105 18.24 -4.31 -0.08
CA GLY A 105 19.43 -3.89 0.66
C GLY A 105 19.07 -3.11 1.92
N GLU A 106 19.93 -2.16 2.30
CA GLU A 106 19.80 -1.32 3.50
C GLU A 106 18.39 -0.73 3.69
N LEU A 107 17.78 -0.20 2.62
CA LEU A 107 16.42 0.37 2.67
C LEU A 107 15.35 -0.66 3.06
N ALA A 108 15.53 -1.94 2.72
CA ALA A 108 14.63 -3.01 3.17
C ALA A 108 14.76 -3.24 4.68
N VAL A 109 15.98 -3.19 5.22
CA VAL A 109 16.27 -3.41 6.64
C VAL A 109 15.74 -2.26 7.48
N THR A 110 16.06 -1.01 7.10
CA THR A 110 15.61 0.20 7.81
C THR A 110 14.08 0.25 7.89
N VAL A 111 13.39 0.02 6.77
CA VAL A 111 11.93 0.04 6.75
C VAL A 111 11.32 -1.14 7.50
N SER A 112 11.98 -2.31 7.57
CA SER A 112 11.51 -3.42 8.41
C SER A 112 11.54 -3.04 9.88
N ASN A 113 12.70 -2.55 10.34
CA ASN A 113 12.91 -2.15 11.73
C ASN A 113 11.96 -1.00 12.14
N GLU A 114 11.79 0.02 11.29
CA GLU A 114 10.85 1.12 11.54
C GLU A 114 9.40 0.62 11.61
N TYR A 115 8.97 -0.27 10.71
CA TYR A 115 7.61 -0.82 10.70
C TYR A 115 7.30 -1.68 11.94
N GLU A 116 8.29 -2.43 12.41
CA GLU A 116 8.21 -3.24 13.62
C GLU A 116 8.17 -2.35 14.88
N SER A 117 8.94 -1.25 14.91
CA SER A 117 8.87 -0.25 15.99
C SER A 117 7.54 0.51 16.07
N GLU A 118 6.77 0.53 14.99
CA GLU A 118 5.61 1.40 14.83
C GLU A 118 4.35 0.85 15.54
N LYS A 119 4.02 1.44 16.69
CA LYS A 119 2.90 1.02 17.55
C LYS A 119 1.51 1.42 17.01
N LYS A 120 1.37 2.47 16.18
CA LYS A 120 0.08 2.94 15.65
C LYS A 120 -0.29 2.18 14.37
N LYS A 121 -1.08 1.10 14.51
CA LYS A 121 -1.68 0.37 13.38
C LYS A 121 -3.06 0.97 13.00
N PRO A 122 -3.50 0.90 11.72
CA PRO A 122 -2.74 0.47 10.55
C PRO A 122 -1.61 1.46 10.22
N VAL A 123 -0.47 0.93 9.78
CA VAL A 123 0.66 1.77 9.36
C VAL A 123 0.34 2.39 8.01
N VAL A 124 0.47 3.72 7.92
CA VAL A 124 0.34 4.48 6.68
C VAL A 124 1.74 4.83 6.20
N ALA A 125 2.09 4.40 4.99
CA ALA A 125 3.36 4.74 4.36
C ALA A 125 3.15 5.79 3.27
N ILE A 126 4.06 6.76 3.22
CA ILE A 126 4.26 7.67 2.09
C ILE A 126 5.58 7.27 1.43
N ILE A 127 5.53 6.86 0.17
CA ILE A 127 6.72 6.53 -0.63
C ILE A 127 6.92 7.65 -1.64
N ALA A 128 7.95 8.46 -1.43
CA ALA A 128 8.28 9.60 -2.27
C ALA A 128 9.41 9.27 -3.25
N SER A 129 9.39 9.90 -4.43
CA SER A 129 10.38 9.75 -5.51
C SER A 129 10.53 8.29 -5.97
N SER A 130 9.41 7.59 -6.18
CA SER A 130 9.36 6.18 -6.57
C SER A 130 9.07 6.00 -8.07
N LYS A 131 9.27 4.79 -8.60
CA LYS A 131 8.90 4.45 -9.98
C LYS A 131 7.77 3.43 -9.98
N LEU A 132 6.66 3.75 -10.65
CA LEU A 132 5.61 2.78 -10.93
C LEU A 132 6.05 1.83 -12.05
N THR A 133 5.91 0.53 -11.84
CA THR A 133 6.26 -0.52 -12.80
C THR A 133 5.18 -1.60 -12.85
N THR A 134 5.02 -2.27 -13.98
CA THR A 134 4.15 -3.45 -14.07
C THR A 134 5.03 -4.70 -14.17
N PHE A 135 4.84 -5.65 -13.26
CA PHE A 135 5.58 -6.91 -13.23
C PHE A 135 4.60 -8.06 -13.04
N ARG A 136 4.67 -9.08 -13.91
CA ARG A 136 3.71 -10.21 -13.94
C ARG A 136 2.23 -9.76 -13.95
N GLN A 137 1.93 -8.69 -14.70
CA GLN A 137 0.60 -8.04 -14.77
C GLN A 137 0.14 -7.34 -13.48
N GLU A 138 0.89 -7.41 -12.39
CA GLU A 138 0.64 -6.64 -11.17
C GLU A 138 1.32 -5.27 -11.21
N LEU A 139 0.68 -4.28 -10.60
CA LEU A 139 1.22 -2.94 -10.46
C LEU A 139 2.10 -2.85 -9.21
N GLN A 140 3.36 -2.48 -9.39
CA GLN A 140 4.40 -2.51 -8.36
C GLN A 140 5.16 -1.18 -8.27
N ILE A 141 5.59 -0.84 -7.06
CA ILE A 141 6.40 0.34 -6.75
C ILE A 141 7.86 -0.09 -6.64
N GLY A 142 8.67 0.34 -7.59
CA GLY A 142 10.12 0.18 -7.58
C GLY A 142 10.80 1.33 -6.86
N ALA A 143 11.60 1.02 -5.83
CA ALA A 143 12.47 1.99 -5.17
C ALA A 143 13.64 2.39 -6.08
N LEU A 144 13.89 3.70 -6.14
CA LEU A 144 15.06 4.34 -6.73
C LEU A 144 16.04 4.74 -5.60
N PRO A 145 17.32 5.02 -5.89
CA PRO A 145 18.25 5.56 -4.88
C PRO A 145 17.79 6.88 -4.23
N SER A 146 16.97 7.65 -4.95
CA SER A 146 16.31 8.86 -4.48
C SER A 146 15.02 8.62 -3.68
N THR A 147 14.51 7.39 -3.63
CA THR A 147 13.27 7.07 -2.92
C THR A 147 13.44 7.28 -1.42
N ARG A 148 12.40 7.80 -0.78
CA ARG A 148 12.28 7.89 0.67
C ARG A 148 10.92 7.35 1.08
N ILE A 149 10.89 6.65 2.21
CA ILE A 149 9.69 6.04 2.76
C ILE A 149 9.50 6.64 4.13
N TYR A 150 8.29 7.12 4.40
CA TYR A 150 7.91 7.71 5.66
C TYR A 150 6.75 6.90 6.23
N LEU A 151 7.00 6.19 7.32
CA LEU A 151 5.95 5.50 8.05
C LEU A 151 5.30 6.47 9.03
N ASN A 152 3.96 6.48 9.06
CA ASN A 152 3.15 7.17 10.05
C ASN A 152 3.42 8.68 10.25
N LEU A 153 4.01 9.33 9.24
CA LEU A 153 4.44 10.74 9.26
C LEU A 153 3.40 11.68 9.90
N ASN A 154 3.85 12.51 10.85
CA ASN A 154 2.99 13.40 11.62
C ASN A 154 2.52 14.62 10.81
N ILE A 155 1.62 14.39 9.86
CA ILE A 155 0.96 15.41 9.04
C ILE A 155 -0.56 15.15 8.99
N GLU A 156 -1.35 16.22 8.85
CA GLU A 156 -2.82 16.13 8.83
C GLU A 156 -3.32 15.15 7.75
N ALA A 157 -2.69 15.11 6.58
CA ALA A 157 -3.04 14.19 5.51
C ALA A 157 -3.03 12.71 5.97
N VAL A 158 -2.08 12.31 6.82
CA VAL A 158 -1.99 10.94 7.37
C VAL A 158 -3.12 10.67 8.37
N GLU A 159 -3.43 11.62 9.26
CA GLU A 159 -4.55 11.48 10.21
C GLU A 159 -5.91 11.47 9.52
N VAL A 160 -6.10 12.28 8.47
CA VAL A 160 -7.31 12.25 7.62
C VAL A 160 -7.41 10.93 6.85
N PHE A 161 -6.29 10.40 6.32
CA PHE A 161 -6.26 9.15 5.56
C PHE A 161 -6.53 7.89 6.40
N ARG A 162 -6.23 7.93 7.70
CA ARG A 162 -6.63 6.90 8.69
C ARG A 162 -8.14 6.89 8.95
N LYS A 163 -8.81 8.04 8.83
CA LYS A 163 -10.26 8.18 9.06
C LYS A 163 -11.05 7.65 7.86
N ARG A 164 -11.38 6.37 7.92
CA ARG A 164 -12.08 5.62 6.87
C ARG A 164 -13.38 5.01 7.39
N PHE A 165 -14.43 4.97 6.58
CA PHE A 165 -15.63 4.22 6.95
C PHE A 165 -15.39 2.71 6.86
N GLN A 166 -15.91 2.00 7.86
CA GLN A 166 -16.25 0.59 7.79
C GLN A 166 -17.65 0.49 8.41
N LEU A 167 -18.67 0.22 7.60
CA LEU A 167 -20.05 0.07 8.08
C LEU A 167 -20.46 -1.39 7.95
N LEU A 168 -20.84 -2.00 9.07
CA LEU A 168 -21.50 -3.30 9.09
C LEU A 168 -22.99 -3.07 8.80
N VAL A 169 -23.52 -3.72 7.78
CA VAL A 169 -24.91 -3.57 7.33
C VAL A 169 -25.51 -4.95 7.04
N LEU A 170 -26.81 -5.10 7.24
CA LEU A 170 -27.56 -6.22 6.69
C LEU A 170 -27.92 -5.90 5.24
N ALA A 171 -27.78 -6.88 4.36
CA ALA A 171 -28.10 -6.76 2.95
C ALA A 171 -28.99 -7.93 2.52
N ASP A 172 -30.09 -7.64 1.85
CA ASP A 172 -31.11 -8.61 1.42
C ASP A 172 -31.22 -8.65 -0.11
N ASP A 173 -31.22 -9.84 -0.72
CA ASP A 173 -31.32 -10.08 -2.16
C ASP A 173 -32.61 -10.80 -2.59
N ASN A 174 -33.64 -10.81 -1.72
CA ASN A 174 -34.87 -11.61 -1.76
C ASN A 174 -34.70 -13.12 -1.50
N SER A 175 -33.47 -13.63 -1.48
CA SER A 175 -33.19 -15.05 -1.23
C SER A 175 -32.64 -15.25 0.18
N PHE A 176 -31.70 -14.40 0.60
CA PHE A 176 -31.09 -14.47 1.92
C PHE A 176 -30.61 -13.09 2.42
N ALA A 177 -30.89 -12.79 3.69
CA ALA A 177 -30.35 -11.63 4.37
C ALA A 177 -28.95 -11.96 4.94
N SER A 178 -27.93 -11.27 4.45
CA SER A 178 -26.52 -11.50 4.79
C SER A 178 -25.87 -10.26 5.41
N THR A 179 -24.89 -10.45 6.28
CA THR A 179 -24.14 -9.36 6.90
C THR A 179 -22.96 -8.98 6.02
N VAL A 180 -22.89 -7.71 5.60
CA VAL A 180 -21.81 -7.22 4.73
C VAL A 180 -21.11 -5.99 5.33
N VAL A 181 -19.82 -5.84 5.06
CA VAL A 181 -19.01 -4.69 5.46
C VAL A 181 -18.80 -3.79 4.26
N LEU A 182 -19.40 -2.60 4.31
CA LEU A 182 -19.17 -1.55 3.32
C LEU A 182 -17.83 -0.86 3.58
N THR A 183 -16.94 -0.90 2.60
CA THR A 183 -15.66 -0.17 2.65
C THR A 183 -15.84 1.33 2.41
N ASP A 184 -14.84 2.11 2.83
CA ASP A 184 -14.81 3.57 2.74
C ASP A 184 -15.21 4.15 1.38
N ARG A 185 -14.73 3.55 0.27
CA ARG A 185 -15.12 3.94 -1.10
C ARG A 185 -16.62 3.82 -1.31
N VAL A 186 -17.21 2.70 -0.90
CA VAL A 186 -18.62 2.37 -1.09
C VAL A 186 -19.49 3.31 -0.27
N VAL A 187 -19.16 3.52 1.00
CA VAL A 187 -19.89 4.45 1.88
C VAL A 187 -19.81 5.88 1.36
N LYS A 188 -18.63 6.36 0.94
CA LYS A 188 -18.47 7.69 0.32
C LYS A 188 -19.32 7.86 -0.94
N ARG A 189 -19.47 6.82 -1.79
CA ARG A 189 -20.35 6.85 -2.98
C ARG A 189 -21.85 6.86 -2.61
N LEU A 190 -22.28 6.04 -1.64
CA LEU A 190 -23.71 5.91 -1.27
C LEU A 190 -24.24 7.08 -0.45
N ALA A 191 -23.44 7.58 0.51
CA ALA A 191 -23.81 8.66 1.43
C ALA A 191 -23.37 10.05 0.94
N LYS A 192 -22.51 10.13 -0.09
CA LYS A 192 -21.97 11.38 -0.67
C LYS A 192 -21.29 12.30 0.37
N THR A 193 -20.70 11.71 1.41
CA THR A 193 -20.00 12.42 2.50
C THR A 193 -18.70 11.74 2.87
N THR A 194 -17.81 12.45 3.57
CA THR A 194 -16.54 11.94 4.11
C THR A 194 -16.62 11.75 5.62
N VAL A 195 -15.73 10.93 6.18
CA VAL A 195 -15.61 10.75 7.63
C VAL A 195 -15.30 12.07 8.34
N THR A 196 -14.47 12.93 7.74
CA THR A 196 -14.13 14.25 8.29
C THR A 196 -15.34 15.17 8.36
N ASN A 197 -16.16 15.22 7.30
CA ASN A 197 -17.38 16.03 7.30
C ASN A 197 -18.38 15.52 8.33
N LEU A 198 -18.52 14.19 8.45
CA LEU A 198 -19.39 13.56 9.43
C LEU A 198 -18.95 13.88 10.87
N MET A 199 -17.66 13.70 11.19
CA MET A 199 -17.07 14.02 12.50
C MET A 199 -17.14 15.51 12.86
N ASN A 200 -17.17 16.40 11.87
CA ASN A 200 -17.37 17.82 12.12
C ASN A 200 -18.84 18.12 12.43
N SER A 201 -19.78 17.56 11.65
CA SER A 201 -21.22 17.71 11.94
C SER A 201 -21.67 17.09 13.27
N SER A 202 -20.98 16.04 13.76
CA SER A 202 -21.32 15.41 15.04
C SER A 202 -20.79 16.16 16.26
N LYS A 203 -19.95 17.19 16.11
CA LYS A 203 -19.54 18.06 17.24
C LYS A 203 -20.68 18.95 17.73
N GLU A 204 -21.72 19.12 16.91
CA GLU A 204 -22.87 19.99 17.15
C GLU A 204 -24.11 19.21 17.64
N ALA A 205 -24.05 17.86 17.67
CA ALA A 205 -25.17 16.99 18.01
C ALA A 205 -24.85 16.07 19.21
N PRO A 206 -25.84 15.68 20.02
CA PRO A 206 -25.63 14.72 21.11
C PRO A 206 -25.24 13.34 20.55
N ASN A 207 -24.18 12.75 21.10
CA ASN A 207 -23.48 11.53 20.64
C ASN A 207 -24.30 10.23 20.55
N SER A 208 -25.62 10.25 20.75
CA SER A 208 -26.45 9.05 20.94
C SER A 208 -27.32 8.66 19.72
N GLU A 209 -27.47 9.52 18.70
CA GLU A 209 -28.29 9.21 17.53
C GLU A 209 -27.47 8.89 16.27
N MET A 210 -27.94 7.90 15.51
CA MET A 210 -27.35 7.54 14.22
C MET A 210 -27.37 8.75 13.26
N PRO A 211 -26.20 9.16 12.70
CA PRO A 211 -26.10 10.34 11.86
C PRO A 211 -27.07 10.29 10.66
N PRO A 212 -27.85 11.37 10.41
CA PRO A 212 -28.91 11.36 9.39
C PRO A 212 -28.38 11.08 7.98
N VAL A 213 -27.13 11.46 7.70
CA VAL A 213 -26.47 11.21 6.41
C VAL A 213 -26.29 9.71 6.11
N LEU A 214 -26.18 8.86 7.13
CA LEU A 214 -26.09 7.40 6.96
C LEU A 214 -27.47 6.75 6.75
N ARG A 215 -28.56 7.35 7.27
CA ARG A 215 -29.93 6.88 6.99
C ARG A 215 -30.24 6.87 5.49
N ASN A 216 -29.62 7.76 4.72
CA ASN A 216 -29.69 7.78 3.25
C ASN A 216 -29.12 6.54 2.55
N ILE A 217 -28.43 5.63 3.25
CA ILE A 217 -27.96 4.35 2.71
C ILE A 217 -29.09 3.29 2.77
N VAL A 218 -29.97 3.38 3.76
CA VAL A 218 -31.02 2.39 4.04
C VAL A 218 -32.05 2.36 2.91
N GLY A 219 -32.50 1.15 2.55
CA GLY A 219 -33.52 0.94 1.50
C GLY A 219 -33.03 1.16 0.07
N LYS A 220 -31.74 1.49 -0.14
CA LYS A 220 -31.16 1.56 -1.48
C LYS A 220 -30.86 0.16 -2.00
N THR A 221 -31.41 -0.15 -3.16
CA THR A 221 -31.00 -1.27 -4.01
C THR A 221 -29.68 -0.93 -4.70
N VAL A 222 -28.64 -1.73 -4.50
CA VAL A 222 -27.30 -1.52 -5.05
C VAL A 222 -26.74 -2.80 -5.65
N THR A 223 -26.03 -2.68 -6.78
CA THR A 223 -25.25 -3.77 -7.34
C THR A 223 -23.81 -3.66 -6.86
N VAL A 224 -23.33 -4.68 -6.15
CA VAL A 224 -22.07 -4.65 -5.40
C VAL A 224 -21.08 -5.71 -5.88
N LYS A 225 -19.78 -5.36 -5.84
CA LYS A 225 -18.67 -6.30 -5.98
C LYS A 225 -18.18 -6.72 -4.59
N ILE A 226 -18.36 -8.00 -4.27
CA ILE A 226 -17.90 -8.61 -3.02
C ILE A 226 -16.50 -9.20 -3.21
N SER A 227 -15.65 -9.07 -2.19
CA SER A 227 -14.38 -9.79 -2.08
C SER A 227 -14.46 -10.80 -0.94
N LEU A 228 -14.27 -12.08 -1.27
CA LEU A 228 -14.24 -13.17 -0.30
C LEU A 228 -12.88 -13.26 0.39
N SER A 229 -12.88 -13.45 1.71
CA SER A 229 -11.71 -13.88 2.48
C SER A 229 -11.56 -15.40 2.47
N LYS A 230 -10.37 -15.91 2.85
CA LYS A 230 -10.14 -17.36 3.03
C LYS A 230 -11.17 -17.99 3.98
N SER A 231 -11.54 -17.28 5.06
CA SER A 231 -12.56 -17.71 6.02
C SER A 231 -13.98 -17.72 5.45
N ASN A 232 -14.31 -16.87 4.47
CA ASN A 232 -15.60 -16.97 3.77
C ASN A 232 -15.64 -18.22 2.87
N VAL A 233 -14.53 -18.52 2.17
CA VAL A 233 -14.43 -19.71 1.29
C VAL A 233 -14.47 -21.01 2.09
N ALA A 234 -13.91 -21.03 3.31
CA ALA A 234 -13.97 -22.15 4.24
C ALA A 234 -15.34 -22.29 4.98
N GLY A 235 -16.24 -21.31 4.87
CA GLY A 235 -17.52 -21.28 5.59
C GLY A 235 -17.41 -20.88 7.07
N ASP A 236 -16.24 -20.43 7.54
CA ASP A 236 -16.01 -19.98 8.92
C ASP A 236 -16.61 -18.59 9.19
N SER A 237 -16.88 -17.81 8.15
CA SER A 237 -17.40 -16.45 8.27
C SER A 237 -18.48 -16.13 7.24
N ASN A 238 -19.63 -15.65 7.73
CA ASN A 238 -20.74 -15.12 6.94
C ASN A 238 -20.71 -13.59 6.83
N ILE A 239 -19.55 -12.95 7.07
CA ILE A 239 -19.37 -11.51 6.93
C ILE A 239 -18.60 -11.23 5.64
N TYR A 240 -19.23 -10.55 4.68
CA TYR A 240 -18.69 -10.35 3.34
C TYR A 240 -18.21 -8.90 3.11
N LYS A 241 -17.03 -8.70 2.54
CA LYS A 241 -16.45 -7.36 2.32
C LYS A 241 -16.85 -6.79 0.96
N VAL A 242 -17.55 -5.67 0.94
CA VAL A 242 -17.94 -4.96 -0.29
C VAL A 242 -16.85 -3.99 -0.70
N VAL A 243 -16.24 -4.20 -1.87
CA VAL A 243 -15.08 -3.44 -2.35
C VAL A 243 -15.48 -2.31 -3.30
N ASP A 244 -16.49 -2.51 -4.14
CA ASP A 244 -16.98 -1.46 -5.04
C ASP A 244 -18.46 -1.61 -5.40
N LEU A 245 -19.01 -0.54 -6.00
CA LEU A 245 -20.33 -0.50 -6.62
C LEU A 245 -20.19 -0.63 -8.13
N CYS A 246 -20.97 -1.54 -8.72
CA CYS A 246 -21.07 -1.70 -10.17
C CYS A 246 -22.02 -0.63 -10.74
N GLU A 247 -21.59 0.10 -11.77
CA GLU A 247 -22.45 1.03 -12.52
C GLU A 247 -22.99 0.30 -13.76
N GLY A 248 -24.22 -0.22 -13.65
CA GLY A 248 -24.93 -0.87 -14.74
C GLY A 248 -25.96 -1.89 -14.24
N SER A 249 -27.14 -1.90 -14.88
CA SER A 249 -28.15 -2.92 -14.65
C SER A 249 -27.71 -4.26 -15.26
N VAL A 250 -27.12 -5.13 -14.44
CA VAL A 250 -26.62 -6.44 -14.89
C VAL A 250 -27.78 -7.43 -15.08
N SER A 251 -28.40 -7.42 -16.26
CA SER A 251 -29.28 -8.50 -16.69
C SER A 251 -28.44 -9.71 -17.13
N GLY A 252 -28.18 -10.64 -16.22
CA GLY A 252 -27.40 -11.84 -16.54
C GLY A 252 -27.41 -12.86 -15.42
N LYS A 253 -28.31 -13.85 -15.51
CA LYS A 253 -28.31 -15.01 -14.60
C LYS A 253 -26.96 -15.73 -14.66
N LYS A 254 -26.27 -15.83 -13.52
CA LYS A 254 -25.36 -16.95 -13.23
C LYS A 254 -25.77 -17.57 -11.90
N VAL A 255 -25.70 -18.90 -11.85
CA VAL A 255 -26.25 -19.73 -10.78
C VAL A 255 -25.40 -19.56 -9.51
N ALA A 256 -26.06 -19.36 -8.37
CA ALA A 256 -25.41 -19.41 -7.07
C ALA A 256 -25.15 -20.88 -6.70
N GLU A 257 -23.88 -21.21 -6.44
CA GLU A 257 -23.52 -22.46 -5.76
C GLU A 257 -23.51 -22.21 -4.25
N TYR A 258 -24.29 -23.00 -3.51
CA TYR A 258 -24.49 -22.85 -2.07
C TYR A 258 -23.21 -23.22 -1.30
N SER A 259 -22.85 -22.42 -0.30
CA SER A 259 -21.77 -22.75 0.63
C SER A 259 -22.17 -23.88 1.60
N PRO A 260 -21.29 -24.86 1.86
CA PRO A 260 -21.55 -25.90 2.86
C PRO A 260 -21.43 -25.37 4.30
N ILE A 261 -22.12 -26.04 5.23
CA ILE A 261 -22.19 -25.69 6.66
C ILE A 261 -20.91 -26.17 7.39
N THR A 262 -20.21 -25.27 8.10
CA THR A 262 -18.98 -25.59 8.85
C THR A 262 -19.23 -25.66 10.36
N LYS A 263 -18.54 -26.59 11.06
CA LYS A 263 -18.59 -26.79 12.51
C LYS A 263 -17.32 -26.24 13.18
N PHE A 264 -17.46 -25.59 14.35
CA PHE A 264 -16.36 -25.10 15.20
C PHE A 264 -15.45 -26.22 15.75
N PRO A 265 -14.17 -25.92 16.04
CA PRO A 265 -13.74 -25.81 17.44
C PRO A 265 -12.74 -24.65 17.73
N SER A 266 -12.01 -24.70 18.86
CA SER A 266 -11.67 -23.56 19.73
C SER A 266 -10.19 -23.13 19.86
N PHE A 267 -10.01 -21.80 20.06
CA PHE A 267 -9.08 -21.01 20.91
C PHE A 267 -7.89 -21.67 21.66
N GLU A 268 -6.70 -21.00 21.65
CA GLU A 268 -6.01 -20.44 22.85
C GLU A 268 -4.79 -19.50 22.51
N GLN A 269 -4.24 -18.79 23.51
CA GLN A 269 -3.33 -17.60 23.43
C GLN A 269 -1.82 -17.95 23.61
N SER A 270 -0.78 -17.09 23.50
CA SER A 270 -0.43 -15.79 24.15
C SER A 270 0.90 -15.21 23.56
N GLN A 271 1.12 -13.89 23.38
CA GLN A 271 1.75 -12.85 24.27
C GLN A 271 3.22 -13.15 24.73
N THR A 272 4.19 -12.21 24.87
CA THR A 272 4.24 -10.71 24.88
C THR A 272 5.70 -10.15 24.75
N ASP A 273 5.85 -8.90 24.28
CA ASP A 273 6.73 -7.76 24.71
C ASP A 273 8.26 -7.93 24.98
N ASP A 274 9.13 -6.90 24.89
CA ASP A 274 9.27 -5.59 24.18
C ASP A 274 10.77 -5.18 24.38
N TYR A 275 11.13 -3.90 24.21
CA TYR A 275 12.39 -3.18 24.57
C TYR A 275 13.29 -2.73 23.39
N VAL A 276 13.75 -1.48 23.50
CA VAL A 276 14.30 -0.63 22.43
C VAL A 276 15.60 0.03 22.89
N VAL A 277 16.65 0.06 22.04
CA VAL A 277 17.67 1.14 22.00
C VAL A 277 18.21 1.28 20.56
N CYS A 278 18.39 2.52 20.09
CA CYS A 278 18.96 2.89 18.77
C CYS A 278 20.49 2.81 18.73
N LEU A 279 21.10 2.64 17.56
CA LEU A 279 22.02 3.63 16.92
C LEU A 279 22.69 3.09 15.63
N GLU A 280 23.37 4.01 14.93
CA GLU A 280 23.86 3.95 13.55
C GLU A 280 24.93 2.88 13.27
N THR A 281 24.96 2.36 12.04
CA THR A 281 25.96 1.37 11.59
C THR A 281 27.22 1.99 10.96
N PRO A 282 28.43 1.69 11.47
CA PRO A 282 29.68 1.85 10.74
C PRO A 282 29.85 0.76 9.66
N THR A 283 30.74 1.03 8.70
CA THR A 283 30.97 0.25 7.48
C THR A 283 31.60 -1.13 7.70
N SER A 284 31.19 -2.10 6.89
CA SER A 284 31.64 -3.50 6.90
C SER A 284 32.95 -3.76 6.14
N SER A 285 33.67 -4.82 6.52
CA SER A 285 34.83 -5.35 5.78
C SER A 285 34.84 -6.89 5.72
N ASP A 286 34.63 -7.42 4.51
CA ASP A 286 35.11 -8.67 3.87
C ASP A 286 35.52 -9.94 4.66
N SER A 287 34.90 -11.07 4.30
CA SER A 287 35.55 -12.25 3.64
C SER A 287 34.50 -13.39 3.43
N VAL A 288 34.24 -13.96 2.24
CA VAL A 288 35.08 -14.86 1.38
C VAL A 288 35.32 -16.22 2.08
N SER A 289 34.87 -17.42 1.63
CA SER A 289 34.65 -17.92 0.25
C SER A 289 33.98 -19.32 0.11
N LYS A 290 33.39 -19.59 -1.09
CA LYS A 290 33.34 -20.89 -1.86
C LYS A 290 32.55 -22.11 -1.27
N LYS A 291 31.94 -23.07 -2.02
CA LYS A 291 31.60 -23.22 -3.47
C LYS A 291 30.87 -24.59 -3.76
N ILE A 292 29.63 -24.60 -4.31
CA ILE A 292 29.04 -25.60 -5.28
C ILE A 292 28.76 -27.07 -4.75
N LYS A 293 27.76 -27.90 -5.17
CA LYS A 293 26.66 -27.92 -6.19
C LYS A 293 25.45 -28.79 -5.73
N MET A 294 24.35 -28.76 -6.50
CA MET A 294 23.12 -29.59 -6.38
C MET A 294 23.38 -31.12 -6.48
N VAL A 295 22.48 -32.02 -6.03
CA VAL A 295 21.23 -32.54 -6.68
C VAL A 295 20.60 -33.55 -5.64
N LYS A 296 19.28 -33.80 -5.43
CA LYS A 296 18.12 -34.01 -6.33
C LYS A 296 16.72 -33.71 -5.70
N CYS A 297 15.70 -33.81 -6.55
CA CYS A 297 14.24 -33.87 -6.38
C CYS A 297 13.62 -34.53 -5.13
N PHE A 298 12.54 -33.93 -4.61
CA PHE A 298 11.38 -34.66 -4.07
C PHE A 298 10.08 -33.92 -4.47
N CYS A 299 9.06 -34.68 -4.88
CA CYS A 299 7.75 -34.13 -5.24
C CYS A 299 7.02 -33.61 -4.00
N ILE A 300 6.63 -32.34 -3.99
CA ILE A 300 5.64 -31.80 -3.04
C ILE A 300 4.52 -31.17 -3.85
N ILE A 301 3.29 -31.50 -3.45
CA ILE A 301 2.05 -31.15 -4.12
C ILE A 301 1.95 -29.62 -4.24
N LEU A 302 1.91 -29.12 -5.47
CA LEU A 302 1.70 -27.72 -5.76
C LEU A 302 0.23 -27.36 -5.50
N MET A 303 -0.12 -27.15 -4.22
CA MET A 303 -1.34 -26.44 -3.84
C MET A 303 -1.23 -25.00 -4.31
N HIS A 304 -1.56 -24.79 -5.58
CA HIS A 304 -1.66 -23.49 -6.22
C HIS A 304 -2.92 -22.81 -5.66
N MET A 305 -2.82 -22.26 -4.45
CA MET A 305 -3.82 -21.31 -3.93
C MET A 305 -3.74 -20.02 -4.74
N ILE A 306 -4.32 -20.06 -5.95
CA ILE A 306 -4.69 -18.85 -6.66
C ILE A 306 -5.75 -18.20 -5.77
N VAL A 307 -5.40 -17.07 -5.14
CA VAL A 307 -6.39 -16.19 -4.52
C VAL A 307 -7.09 -15.47 -5.68
N GLU A 308 -7.98 -16.17 -6.36
CA GLU A 308 -8.89 -15.55 -7.31
C GLU A 308 -9.77 -14.59 -6.51
N GLN A 309 -9.78 -13.31 -6.90
CA GLN A 309 -10.87 -12.44 -6.50
C GLN A 309 -12.12 -12.93 -7.23
N ILE A 310 -12.87 -13.81 -6.57
CA ILE A 310 -14.19 -14.23 -7.06
C ILE A 310 -15.10 -13.00 -6.98
N GLU A 311 -15.25 -12.32 -8.12
CA GLU A 311 -16.10 -11.13 -8.26
C GLU A 311 -17.56 -11.56 -8.33
N ILE A 312 -18.21 -11.76 -7.18
CA ILE A 312 -19.65 -12.01 -7.18
C ILE A 312 -20.39 -10.67 -7.21
N ILE A 313 -21.26 -10.55 -8.20
CA ILE A 313 -22.11 -9.39 -8.47
C ILE A 313 -23.52 -9.73 -8.02
N PHE A 314 -23.96 -9.12 -6.92
CA PHE A 314 -25.33 -9.24 -6.42
C PHE A 314 -26.02 -7.88 -6.36
N THR A 315 -27.35 -7.91 -6.49
CA THR A 315 -28.22 -6.75 -6.27
C THR A 315 -28.88 -6.91 -4.91
N MET A 316 -28.57 -6.03 -3.97
CA MET A 316 -29.01 -6.14 -2.58
C MET A 316 -29.63 -4.83 -2.08
N MET A 317 -30.59 -4.91 -1.17
CA MET A 317 -31.14 -3.77 -0.43
C MET A 317 -30.44 -3.65 0.93
N VAL A 318 -29.93 -2.46 1.25
CA VAL A 318 -29.09 -2.24 2.43
C VAL A 318 -29.91 -1.77 3.65
N PHE A 319 -29.61 -2.31 4.82
CA PHE A 319 -30.14 -1.92 6.13
C PHE A 319 -29.00 -1.75 7.13
N LEU A 320 -29.04 -0.70 7.96
CA LEU A 320 -28.05 -0.51 9.03
C LEU A 320 -28.41 -1.37 10.26
N LEU A 321 -27.38 -1.89 10.92
CA LEU A 321 -27.43 -2.50 12.25
C LEU A 321 -27.32 -1.42 13.34
#